data_AF-A0A833A7L5-F1
#
_entry.id   AF-A0A833A7L5-F1
#
_cell.length_a   1.000
_cell.length_b   1.000
_cell.length_c   1.000
_cell.angle_alpha   90.00
_cell.angle_beta   90.00
_cell.angle_gamma   90.00
#
_symmetry.space_group_name_H-M   'P 1'
#
loop_
_entity.id
_entity.type
_entity.pdbx_description
1 polymer ?
#
loop_
_entity_poly.entity_id
_entity_poly.type
_entity_poly.pdbx_seq_one_letter_code
_entity_poly.pdbx_strand_id
1 'polypeptide(L)'
;MGKKIKRVPTKKIVDRILEDCDVVLFVLDARNPEGTRNRRLEEMIREKDKKIIYVLNKADLVPMELLKKYKEKLREENPESTVVFVSAKHRKGTKILRDAIKRYLHSIGIEEGKVGIVGYPNVGKSSIINSLTGRRSATSGLVAGLTKGEQWIRLTKNIKLLDTPGIIEPKEEDELVMLGAIRYEKIKDPVTPAVKILRSIHALNRDAIRRLYKVDVGEAPIEEDTLREIGRKLNYLEKGGEVDMERTAKTVIKDYLEGRLNYYDVKLKGYGQEREDNIDFIVKHLQDFPFVEDAYGIVTHLEGVEELGRLKIKRPVLGSREIGDTQVVISFGEKSYDSGRKKVEEYARRKNIELYSIAKGKCGRNRIVVGVGER
;
A
#
# COMPACT_ATOMS: atom_id res chain seq x y z
N MET A 1 25.63 -28.90 6.53
CA MET A 1 24.42 -29.40 5.85
C MET A 1 23.29 -28.35 5.92
N GLY A 2 23.06 -27.61 4.83
CA GLY A 2 22.00 -26.61 4.78
C GLY A 2 20.61 -27.27 4.77
N LYS A 3 19.72 -26.89 5.69
CA LYS A 3 18.31 -27.31 5.66
C LYS A 3 17.70 -26.85 4.33
N LYS A 4 17.54 -27.79 3.38
CA LYS A 4 16.78 -27.61 2.14
C LYS A 4 15.46 -26.94 2.50
N ILE A 5 15.15 -25.82 1.83
CA ILE A 5 13.85 -25.16 1.94
C ILE A 5 12.79 -26.26 1.79
N LYS A 6 11.93 -26.43 2.80
CA LYS A 6 10.88 -27.45 2.79
C LYS A 6 9.90 -27.06 1.68
N ARG A 7 10.13 -27.57 0.47
CA ARG A 7 9.25 -27.37 -0.69
C ARG A 7 7.99 -28.15 -0.40
N VAL A 8 6.91 -27.47 0.00
CA VAL A 8 5.59 -28.08 -0.12
C VAL A 8 5.39 -28.34 -1.61
N PRO A 9 4.98 -29.55 -2.03
CA PRO A 9 4.83 -29.85 -3.45
C PRO A 9 3.87 -28.83 -4.08
N THR A 10 4.40 -27.96 -4.94
CA THR A 10 3.67 -26.90 -5.64
C THR A 10 2.38 -27.45 -6.25
N LYS A 11 2.46 -28.65 -6.84
CA LYS A 11 1.33 -29.34 -7.45
C LYS A 11 0.15 -29.54 -6.48
N LYS A 12 0.39 -29.97 -5.24
CA LYS A 12 -0.68 -30.24 -4.27
C LYS A 12 -1.43 -28.99 -3.84
N ILE A 13 -0.71 -27.89 -3.59
CA ILE A 13 -1.31 -26.59 -3.23
C ILE A 13 -2.15 -26.09 -4.41
N VAL A 14 -1.59 -26.18 -5.62
CA VAL A 14 -2.22 -25.69 -6.83
C VAL A 14 -3.47 -26.50 -7.15
N ASP A 15 -3.39 -27.83 -7.19
CA ASP A 15 -4.52 -28.72 -7.45
C ASP A 15 -5.67 -28.41 -6.49
N ARG A 16 -5.38 -28.22 -5.20
CA ARG A 16 -6.39 -27.86 -4.22
C ARG A 16 -7.06 -26.52 -4.49
N ILE A 17 -6.31 -25.47 -4.82
CA ILE A 17 -6.90 -24.18 -5.20
C ILE A 17 -7.77 -24.35 -6.47
N LEU A 18 -7.28 -25.14 -7.42
CA LEU A 18 -7.95 -25.45 -8.67
C LEU A 18 -9.12 -26.43 -8.52
N GLU A 19 -9.32 -27.04 -7.36
CA GLU A 19 -10.50 -27.86 -7.05
C GLU A 19 -11.46 -27.07 -6.16
N ASP A 20 -10.98 -26.48 -5.08
CA ASP A 20 -11.81 -25.93 -4.00
C ASP A 20 -12.26 -24.48 -4.19
N CYS A 21 -11.61 -23.67 -5.03
CA CYS A 21 -11.85 -22.22 -5.12
C CYS A 21 -12.55 -21.78 -6.41
N ASP A 22 -13.53 -20.90 -6.32
CA ASP A 22 -14.28 -20.41 -7.49
C ASP A 22 -13.53 -19.34 -8.28
N VAL A 23 -12.63 -18.60 -7.61
CA VAL A 23 -11.81 -17.54 -8.23
C VAL A 23 -10.42 -17.52 -7.63
N VAL A 24 -9.42 -17.21 -8.46
CA VAL A 24 -8.01 -17.13 -8.05
C VAL A 24 -7.51 -15.69 -8.10
N LEU A 25 -7.03 -15.19 -6.97
CA LEU A 25 -6.26 -13.97 -6.89
C LEU A 25 -4.78 -14.30 -7.14
N PHE A 26 -4.25 -13.80 -8.26
CA PHE A 26 -2.85 -13.98 -8.61
C PHE A 26 -2.06 -12.73 -8.20
N VAL A 27 -1.36 -12.81 -7.07
CA VAL A 27 -0.69 -11.66 -6.46
C VAL A 27 0.73 -11.53 -7.02
N LEU A 28 1.03 -10.35 -7.57
CA LEU A 28 2.34 -9.97 -8.09
C LEU A 28 2.90 -8.77 -7.31
N ASP A 29 4.22 -8.66 -7.21
CA ASP A 29 4.87 -7.44 -6.73
C ASP A 29 4.89 -6.42 -7.87
N ALA A 30 4.22 -5.29 -7.68
CA ALA A 30 4.08 -4.26 -8.72
C ALA A 30 5.43 -3.71 -9.21
N ARG A 31 6.49 -3.79 -8.40
CA ARG A 31 7.84 -3.30 -8.77
C ARG A 31 8.53 -4.18 -9.80
N ASN A 32 8.21 -5.47 -9.81
CA ASN A 32 8.70 -6.43 -10.79
C ASN A 32 7.64 -7.52 -11.04
N PRO A 33 6.55 -7.20 -11.78
CA PRO A 33 5.46 -8.15 -11.98
C PRO A 33 5.91 -9.40 -12.72
N GLU A 34 6.74 -9.27 -13.76
CA GLU A 34 7.24 -10.41 -14.54
C GLU A 34 8.14 -11.32 -13.71
N GLY A 35 9.05 -10.76 -12.89
CA GLY A 35 9.93 -11.57 -12.04
C GLY A 35 9.18 -12.34 -10.94
N THR A 36 8.01 -11.84 -10.52
CA THR A 36 7.15 -12.51 -9.52
C THR A 36 6.01 -13.32 -10.12
N ARG A 37 6.00 -13.43 -11.45
CA ARG A 37 5.02 -14.20 -12.22
C ARG A 37 5.42 -15.65 -12.30
N ASN A 38 4.43 -16.53 -12.35
CA ASN A 38 4.64 -17.97 -12.59
C ASN A 38 3.73 -18.37 -13.75
N ARG A 39 4.29 -18.41 -14.97
CA ARG A 39 3.52 -18.63 -16.20
C ARG A 39 2.88 -20.01 -16.23
N ARG A 40 3.61 -21.01 -15.74
CA ARG A 40 3.10 -22.39 -15.63
C ARG A 40 1.87 -22.46 -14.73
N LEU A 41 1.85 -21.73 -13.61
CA LEU A 41 0.69 -21.67 -12.73
C LEU A 41 -0.50 -20.98 -13.41
N GLU A 42 -0.25 -19.90 -14.15
CA GLU A 42 -1.31 -19.23 -14.93
C GLU A 42 -1.91 -20.14 -15.99
N GLU A 43 -1.08 -20.92 -16.70
CA GLU A 43 -1.54 -21.96 -17.64
C GLU A 43 -2.40 -22.99 -16.93
N MET A 44 -1.95 -23.56 -15.81
CA MET A 44 -2.73 -24.54 -15.04
C MET A 44 -4.07 -23.98 -14.55
N ILE A 45 -4.12 -22.71 -14.14
CA ILE A 45 -5.38 -22.06 -13.73
C ILE A 45 -6.32 -21.89 -14.93
N ARG A 46 -5.78 -21.51 -16.10
CA ARG A 46 -6.56 -21.35 -17.34
C ARG A 46 -7.07 -22.67 -17.89
N GLU A 47 -6.27 -23.73 -17.85
CA GLU A 47 -6.67 -25.09 -18.27
C GLU A 47 -7.84 -25.63 -17.45
N LYS A 48 -8.02 -25.14 -16.21
CA LYS A 48 -9.15 -25.46 -15.33
C LYS A 48 -10.32 -24.47 -15.45
N ASP A 49 -10.29 -23.61 -16.45
CA ASP A 49 -11.30 -22.59 -16.77
C ASP A 49 -11.65 -21.67 -15.58
N LYS A 50 -10.66 -21.42 -14.71
CA LYS A 50 -10.83 -20.56 -13.54
C LYS A 50 -10.43 -19.13 -13.84
N LYS A 51 -11.22 -18.18 -13.35
CA LYS A 51 -10.91 -16.76 -13.51
C LYS A 51 -9.72 -16.35 -12.66
N ILE A 52 -8.79 -15.67 -13.32
CA ILE A 52 -7.67 -14.98 -12.69
C ILE A 52 -8.04 -13.51 -12.46
N ILE A 53 -7.90 -13.06 -11.22
CA ILE A 53 -7.82 -11.64 -10.87
C ILE A 53 -6.36 -11.34 -10.51
N TYR A 54 -5.64 -10.64 -11.39
CA TYR A 54 -4.30 -10.18 -11.11
C TYR A 54 -4.34 -9.05 -10.07
N VAL A 55 -3.55 -9.20 -9.02
CA VAL A 55 -3.41 -8.21 -7.95
C VAL A 55 -1.98 -7.70 -7.96
N LEU A 56 -1.76 -6.54 -8.57
CA LEU A 56 -0.47 -5.83 -8.50
C LEU A 56 -0.38 -5.15 -7.13
N ASN A 57 0.26 -5.82 -6.17
CA ASN A 57 0.42 -5.33 -4.81
C ASN A 57 1.70 -4.50 -4.67
N LYS A 58 1.78 -3.67 -3.62
CA LYS A 58 2.83 -2.65 -3.45
C LYS A 58 2.80 -1.58 -4.56
N ALA A 59 1.61 -1.33 -5.11
CA ALA A 59 1.40 -0.31 -6.14
C ALA A 59 1.76 1.11 -5.66
N ASP A 60 1.86 1.33 -4.35
CA ASP A 60 2.38 2.57 -3.76
C ASP A 60 3.88 2.81 -4.02
N LEU A 61 4.62 1.79 -4.46
CA LEU A 61 6.04 1.88 -4.77
C LEU A 61 6.31 2.05 -6.27
N VAL A 62 5.28 2.18 -7.11
CA VAL A 62 5.43 2.24 -8.57
C VAL A 62 4.65 3.43 -9.16
N PRO A 63 5.22 4.19 -10.11
CA PRO A 63 4.51 5.25 -10.83
C PRO A 63 3.25 4.72 -11.54
N MET A 64 2.20 5.55 -11.59
CA MET A 64 0.90 5.15 -12.14
C MET A 64 0.98 4.81 -13.63
N GLU A 65 1.82 5.52 -14.37
CA GLU A 65 2.07 5.34 -15.79
C GLU A 65 2.61 3.93 -16.07
N LEU A 66 3.52 3.45 -15.24
CA LEU A 66 4.10 2.12 -15.36
C LEU A 66 3.11 1.02 -14.93
N LEU A 67 2.33 1.26 -13.87
CA LEU A 67 1.24 0.35 -13.46
C LEU A 67 0.20 0.14 -14.58
N LYS A 68 -0.13 1.20 -15.33
CA LYS A 68 -1.03 1.12 -16.49
C LYS A 68 -0.44 0.24 -17.60
N LYS A 69 0.83 0.43 -17.95
CA LYS A 69 1.53 -0.42 -18.93
C LYS A 69 1.52 -1.89 -18.54
N TYR A 70 1.80 -2.20 -17.26
CA TYR A 70 1.72 -3.58 -16.77
C TYR A 70 0.31 -4.17 -16.86
N LYS A 71 -0.71 -3.36 -16.57
CA LYS A 71 -2.11 -3.77 -16.72
C LYS A 71 -2.50 -4.04 -18.17
N GLU A 72 -2.06 -3.20 -19.11
CA GLU A 72 -2.29 -3.38 -20.54
C GLU A 72 -1.66 -4.68 -21.03
N LYS A 73 -0.39 -4.90 -20.73
CA LYS A 73 0.31 -6.15 -21.07
C LYS A 73 -0.38 -7.40 -20.51
N LEU A 74 -0.77 -7.39 -19.24
CA LEU A 74 -1.49 -8.52 -18.62
C LEU A 74 -2.85 -8.79 -19.29
N ARG A 75 -3.51 -7.75 -19.81
CA ARG A 75 -4.77 -7.87 -20.55
C ARG A 75 -4.56 -8.32 -21.99
N GLU A 76 -3.48 -7.92 -22.64
CA GLU A 76 -3.13 -8.44 -23.97
C GLU A 76 -2.91 -9.96 -23.92
N GLU A 77 -2.21 -10.44 -22.90
CA GLU A 77 -1.93 -11.87 -22.72
C GLU A 77 -3.11 -12.66 -22.14
N ASN A 78 -4.00 -12.00 -21.40
CA ASN A 78 -5.23 -12.58 -20.85
C ASN A 78 -6.37 -11.55 -20.88
N PRO A 79 -7.09 -11.41 -22.02
CA PRO A 79 -8.12 -10.39 -22.23
C PRO A 79 -9.24 -10.40 -21.20
N GLU A 80 -9.57 -11.61 -20.73
CA GLU A 80 -10.59 -11.84 -19.74
C GLU A 80 -10.16 -11.41 -18.32
N SER A 81 -8.86 -11.25 -18.06
CA SER A 81 -8.38 -11.01 -16.71
C SER A 81 -8.82 -9.65 -16.12
N THR A 82 -9.11 -9.66 -14.83
CA THR A 82 -9.26 -8.42 -14.06
C THR A 82 -7.95 -8.06 -13.39
N VAL A 83 -7.44 -6.85 -13.61
CA VAL A 83 -6.23 -6.35 -12.96
C VAL A 83 -6.59 -5.28 -11.94
N VAL A 84 -6.17 -5.48 -10.68
CA VAL A 84 -6.42 -4.54 -9.58
C VAL A 84 -5.10 -4.11 -8.95
N PHE A 85 -4.91 -2.80 -8.82
CA PHE A 85 -3.77 -2.22 -8.11
C PHE A 85 -4.08 -2.13 -6.62
N VAL A 86 -3.18 -2.64 -5.78
CA VAL A 86 -3.36 -2.70 -4.33
C VAL A 86 -2.12 -2.19 -3.62
N SER A 87 -2.33 -1.39 -2.57
CA SER A 87 -1.33 -1.19 -1.54
C SER A 87 -1.87 -1.80 -0.25
N ALA A 88 -1.46 -3.04 0.04
CA ALA A 88 -1.89 -3.70 1.26
C ALA A 88 -1.40 -2.95 2.51
N LYS A 89 -0.16 -2.42 2.48
CA LYS A 89 0.47 -1.63 3.55
C LYS A 89 -0.36 -0.40 3.90
N HIS A 90 -0.83 0.34 2.90
CA HIS A 90 -1.64 1.56 3.09
C HIS A 90 -3.14 1.30 2.96
N ARG A 91 -3.58 0.04 2.87
CA ARG A 91 -4.98 -0.37 2.68
C ARG A 91 -5.69 0.31 1.48
N LYS A 92 -4.96 0.66 0.43
CA LYS A 92 -5.51 1.25 -0.81
C LYS A 92 -5.87 0.15 -1.81
N GLY A 93 -6.93 0.34 -2.60
CA GLY A 93 -7.38 -0.62 -3.61
C GLY A 93 -8.11 -1.85 -3.08
N THR A 94 -8.16 -2.05 -1.75
CA THR A 94 -8.80 -3.21 -1.10
C THR A 94 -10.30 -3.30 -1.36
N LYS A 95 -11.00 -2.15 -1.38
CA LYS A 95 -12.42 -2.09 -1.75
C LYS A 95 -12.62 -2.49 -3.21
N ILE A 96 -11.78 -1.99 -4.13
CA ILE A 96 -11.85 -2.33 -5.56
C ILE A 96 -11.66 -3.84 -5.75
N LEU A 97 -10.68 -4.42 -5.06
CA LEU A 97 -10.44 -5.86 -5.09
C LEU A 97 -11.64 -6.65 -4.54
N ARG A 98 -12.19 -6.23 -3.40
CA ARG A 98 -13.39 -6.85 -2.82
C ARG A 98 -14.59 -6.80 -3.76
N ASP A 99 -14.81 -5.66 -4.40
CA ASP A 99 -15.92 -5.45 -5.34
C ASP A 99 -15.70 -6.25 -6.64
N ALA A 100 -14.45 -6.41 -7.09
CA ALA A 100 -14.10 -7.29 -8.22
C ALA A 100 -14.42 -8.76 -7.91
N ILE A 101 -14.03 -9.26 -6.74
CA ILE A 101 -14.33 -10.62 -6.28
C ILE A 101 -15.86 -10.85 -6.27
N LYS A 102 -16.59 -9.94 -5.61
CA LYS A 102 -18.06 -10.05 -5.49
C LYS A 102 -18.76 -10.03 -6.84
N ARG A 103 -18.37 -9.11 -7.73
CA ARG A 103 -18.96 -9.02 -9.08
C ARG A 103 -18.74 -10.29 -9.87
N TYR A 104 -17.54 -10.86 -9.82
CA TYR A 104 -17.25 -12.11 -10.52
C TYR A 104 -18.09 -13.27 -9.96
N LEU A 105 -18.07 -13.48 -8.63
CA LEU A 105 -18.87 -14.55 -8.00
C LEU A 105 -20.36 -14.44 -8.35
N HIS A 106 -20.90 -13.21 -8.31
CA HIS A 106 -22.29 -12.96 -8.70
C HIS A 106 -22.55 -13.26 -10.18
N SER A 107 -21.62 -12.91 -11.08
CA SER A 107 -21.78 -13.17 -12.53
C SER A 107 -21.82 -14.65 -12.89
N ILE A 108 -21.28 -15.52 -12.03
CA ILE A 108 -21.33 -16.99 -12.19
C ILE A 108 -22.36 -17.66 -11.28
N GLY A 109 -23.25 -16.88 -10.64
CA GLY A 109 -24.33 -17.40 -9.80
C GLY A 109 -23.90 -17.98 -8.45
N ILE A 110 -22.68 -17.67 -7.97
CA ILE A 110 -22.17 -18.20 -6.70
C ILE A 110 -22.49 -17.23 -5.56
N GLU A 111 -23.37 -17.66 -4.66
CA GLU A 111 -23.72 -16.91 -3.45
C GLU A 111 -22.68 -17.07 -2.32
N GLU A 112 -22.15 -18.29 -2.16
CA GLU A 112 -21.11 -18.64 -1.19
C GLU A 112 -19.77 -18.92 -1.88
N GLY A 113 -18.93 -17.89 -2.02
CA GLY A 113 -17.69 -17.99 -2.79
C GLY A 113 -16.45 -18.36 -1.97
N LYS A 114 -15.59 -19.17 -2.58
CA LYS A 114 -14.26 -19.54 -2.10
C LYS A 114 -13.20 -18.93 -3.02
N VAL A 115 -12.26 -18.20 -2.44
CA VAL A 115 -11.26 -17.42 -3.18
C VAL A 115 -9.86 -17.94 -2.87
N GLY A 116 -9.15 -18.44 -3.87
CA GLY A 116 -7.77 -18.86 -3.74
C GLY A 116 -6.82 -17.67 -3.87
N ILE A 117 -5.74 -17.63 -3.09
CA ILE A 117 -4.71 -16.59 -3.20
C ILE A 117 -3.37 -17.25 -3.49
N VAL A 118 -2.80 -16.95 -4.66
CA VAL A 118 -1.52 -17.49 -5.13
C VAL A 118 -0.53 -16.37 -5.44
N GLY A 119 0.73 -16.75 -5.58
CA GLY A 119 1.82 -15.84 -5.96
C GLY A 119 3.13 -16.16 -5.23
N TYR A 120 4.20 -15.51 -5.67
CA TYR A 120 5.54 -15.67 -5.10
C TYR A 120 5.57 -15.38 -3.59
N PRO A 121 6.52 -15.92 -2.80
CA PRO A 121 6.72 -15.44 -1.43
C PRO A 121 6.92 -13.91 -1.38
N ASN A 122 6.56 -13.28 -0.26
CA ASN A 122 6.79 -11.84 -0.01
C ASN A 122 6.18 -10.81 -0.99
N VAL A 123 5.40 -11.24 -1.99
CA VAL A 123 4.54 -10.33 -2.81
C VAL A 123 3.43 -9.67 -2.00
N GLY A 124 3.14 -10.18 -0.80
CA GLY A 124 2.20 -9.60 0.16
C GLY A 124 0.81 -10.24 0.20
N LYS A 125 0.68 -11.54 -0.12
CA LYS A 125 -0.57 -12.33 0.00
C LYS A 125 -1.25 -12.17 1.36
N SER A 126 -0.53 -12.46 2.45
CA SER A 126 -1.07 -12.34 3.83
C SER A 126 -1.41 -10.89 4.19
N SER A 127 -0.66 -9.91 3.67
CA SER A 127 -0.99 -8.50 3.85
C SER A 127 -2.28 -8.12 3.13
N ILE A 128 -2.53 -8.65 1.92
CA ILE A 128 -3.80 -8.47 1.21
C ILE A 128 -4.95 -9.08 1.99
N ILE A 129 -4.79 -10.30 2.51
CA ILE A 129 -5.80 -10.97 3.35
C ILE A 129 -6.15 -10.09 4.56
N ASN A 130 -5.14 -9.61 5.29
CA ASN A 130 -5.34 -8.77 6.46
C ASN A 130 -6.03 -7.45 6.11
N SER A 131 -5.64 -6.84 4.97
CA SER A 131 -6.23 -5.58 4.51
C SER A 131 -7.65 -5.77 3.93
N LEU A 132 -7.98 -6.94 3.39
CA LEU A 132 -9.33 -7.31 2.96
C LEU A 132 -10.26 -7.62 4.14
N THR A 133 -9.78 -8.34 5.14
CA THR A 133 -10.58 -8.72 6.34
C THR A 133 -10.67 -7.60 7.38
N GLY A 134 -9.76 -6.61 7.32
CA GLY A 134 -9.70 -5.50 8.27
C GLY A 134 -9.13 -5.88 9.64
N ARG A 135 -8.65 -7.11 9.82
CA ARG A 135 -8.07 -7.67 11.05
C ARG A 135 -6.77 -8.41 10.72
N ARG A 136 -5.91 -8.64 11.72
CA ARG A 136 -4.69 -9.46 11.56
C ARG A 136 -5.04 -10.96 11.58
N SER A 137 -5.74 -11.41 10.53
CA SER A 137 -6.25 -12.78 10.42
C SER A 137 -5.21 -13.77 9.87
N ALA A 138 -4.23 -13.29 9.09
CA ALA A 138 -3.11 -14.05 8.56
C ALA A 138 -1.78 -13.54 9.13
N THR A 139 -0.82 -14.43 9.38
CA THR A 139 0.52 -14.04 9.85
C THR A 139 1.27 -13.37 8.69
N SER A 140 1.53 -12.07 8.80
CA SER A 140 2.21 -11.27 7.75
C SER A 140 3.56 -10.72 8.26
N GLY A 141 4.58 -10.75 7.40
CA GLY A 141 5.93 -10.22 7.65
C GLY A 141 6.86 -10.53 6.48
N LEU A 142 8.10 -10.03 6.51
CA LEU A 142 9.13 -10.27 5.47
C LEU A 142 9.70 -11.70 5.49
N VAL A 143 9.26 -12.52 6.44
CA VAL A 143 9.73 -13.88 6.62
C VAL A 143 9.03 -14.78 5.58
N ALA A 144 9.77 -15.22 4.57
CA ALA A 144 9.28 -16.24 3.65
C ALA A 144 8.95 -17.54 4.42
N GLY A 145 7.78 -18.10 4.15
CA GLY A 145 7.29 -19.33 4.80
C GLY A 145 6.61 -19.14 6.16
N LEU A 146 6.11 -17.94 6.49
CA LEU A 146 5.29 -17.71 7.70
C LEU A 146 3.98 -18.50 7.70
N THR A 147 3.37 -18.69 6.53
CA THR A 147 2.17 -19.52 6.38
C THR A 147 2.57 -20.98 6.52
N LYS A 148 2.37 -21.55 7.72
CA LYS A 148 2.77 -22.93 8.09
C LYS A 148 1.85 -24.01 7.49
N GLY A 149 0.73 -23.62 6.88
CA GLY A 149 -0.24 -24.51 6.23
C GLY A 149 -1.39 -23.71 5.60
N GLU A 150 -2.21 -24.38 4.80
CA GLU A 150 -3.40 -23.80 4.18
C GLU A 150 -4.48 -23.51 5.23
N GLN A 151 -5.08 -22.32 5.17
CA GLN A 151 -6.10 -21.90 6.13
C GLN A 151 -7.25 -21.16 5.44
N TRP A 152 -8.48 -21.50 5.81
CA TRP A 152 -9.67 -20.78 5.37
C TRP A 152 -9.92 -19.59 6.27
N ILE A 153 -9.96 -18.39 5.68
CA ILE A 153 -10.15 -17.13 6.37
C ILE A 153 -11.44 -16.48 5.89
N ARG A 154 -12.35 -16.16 6.81
CA ARG A 154 -13.63 -15.54 6.46
C ARG A 154 -13.45 -14.07 6.03
N LEU A 155 -13.86 -13.72 4.82
CA LEU A 155 -13.88 -12.34 4.31
C LEU A 155 -15.22 -11.64 4.60
N THR A 156 -16.33 -12.32 4.31
CA THR A 156 -17.70 -11.84 4.58
C THR A 156 -18.55 -12.99 5.16
N LYS A 157 -19.86 -12.79 5.34
CA LYS A 157 -20.75 -13.89 5.72
C LYS A 157 -20.62 -15.09 4.77
N ASN A 158 -20.53 -14.80 3.47
CA ASN A 158 -20.63 -15.78 2.38
C ASN A 158 -19.33 -15.97 1.58
N ILE A 159 -18.24 -15.26 1.90
CA ILE A 159 -16.98 -15.37 1.14
C ILE A 159 -15.84 -15.80 2.07
N LYS A 160 -15.09 -16.82 1.64
CA LYS A 160 -13.89 -17.33 2.32
C LYS A 160 -12.66 -17.20 1.42
N LEU A 161 -11.51 -16.93 2.02
CA LEU A 161 -10.20 -16.85 1.37
C LEU A 161 -9.37 -18.06 1.78
N LEU A 162 -8.69 -18.70 0.83
CA LEU A 162 -7.71 -19.73 1.08
C LEU A 162 -6.31 -19.09 1.05
N ASP A 163 -5.69 -18.95 2.22
CA ASP A 163 -4.29 -18.50 2.32
C ASP A 163 -3.36 -19.68 2.02
N THR A 164 -2.49 -19.50 1.02
CA THR A 164 -1.57 -20.56 0.59
C THR A 164 -0.11 -20.12 0.71
N PRO A 165 0.82 -21.06 0.98
CA PRO A 165 2.24 -20.79 0.91
C PRO A 165 2.65 -20.20 -0.45
N GLY A 166 3.73 -19.41 -0.46
CA GLY A 166 4.26 -18.89 -1.73
C GLY A 166 4.81 -20.00 -2.62
N ILE A 167 4.49 -19.91 -3.91
CA ILE A 167 4.97 -20.84 -4.94
C ILE A 167 6.23 -20.25 -5.57
N ILE A 168 7.31 -21.02 -5.57
CA ILE A 168 8.64 -20.60 -6.05
C ILE A 168 8.97 -21.40 -7.32
N GLU A 169 9.38 -20.69 -8.37
CA GLU A 169 10.00 -21.31 -9.54
C GLU A 169 11.51 -21.47 -9.34
N PRO A 170 12.15 -22.52 -9.88
CA PRO A 170 13.60 -22.64 -9.89
C PRO A 170 14.23 -21.42 -10.57
N LYS A 171 15.07 -20.70 -9.83
CA LYS A 171 15.82 -19.51 -10.23
C LYS A 171 17.16 -19.52 -9.51
N GLU A 172 18.09 -18.68 -9.96
CA GLU A 172 19.37 -18.47 -9.29
C GLU A 172 19.18 -17.89 -7.88
N GLU A 173 20.11 -18.19 -6.95
CA GLU A 173 19.94 -17.84 -5.54
C GLU A 173 19.83 -16.33 -5.31
N ASP A 174 20.63 -15.54 -6.03
CA ASP A 174 20.59 -14.09 -6.01
C ASP A 174 19.25 -13.53 -6.51
N GLU A 175 18.69 -14.09 -7.58
CA GLU A 175 17.35 -13.72 -8.07
C GLU A 175 16.28 -14.06 -7.02
N LEU A 176 16.38 -15.22 -6.37
CA LEU A 176 15.48 -15.60 -5.27
C LEU A 176 15.58 -14.64 -4.07
N VAL A 177 16.76 -14.11 -3.77
CA VAL A 177 16.95 -13.06 -2.77
C VAL A 177 16.26 -11.77 -3.19
N MET A 178 16.49 -11.31 -4.43
CA MET A 178 15.86 -10.10 -4.97
C MET A 178 14.34 -10.21 -5.01
N LEU A 179 13.78 -11.38 -5.32
CA LEU A 179 12.33 -11.61 -5.29
C LEU A 179 11.79 -11.80 -3.87
N GLY A 180 12.65 -11.83 -2.84
CA GLY A 180 12.28 -12.04 -1.44
C GLY A 180 11.81 -13.46 -1.13
N ALA A 181 12.16 -14.46 -1.96
CA ALA A 181 11.85 -15.86 -1.69
C ALA A 181 12.70 -16.45 -0.56
N ILE A 182 13.90 -15.90 -0.34
CA ILE A 182 14.79 -16.28 0.74
C ILE A 182 14.70 -15.22 1.84
N ARG A 183 14.65 -15.69 3.10
CA ARG A 183 14.74 -14.79 4.26
C ARG A 183 16.09 -14.12 4.30
N TYR A 184 16.10 -12.79 4.38
CA TYR A 184 17.35 -12.02 4.34
C TYR A 184 18.32 -12.41 5.47
N GLU A 185 17.83 -12.80 6.65
CA GLU A 185 18.66 -13.23 7.77
C GLU A 185 19.38 -14.56 7.50
N LYS A 186 18.80 -15.40 6.62
CA LYS A 186 19.28 -16.75 6.30
C LYS A 186 20.12 -16.82 5.03
N ILE A 187 20.32 -15.69 4.36
CA ILE A 187 21.19 -15.62 3.19
C ILE A 187 22.62 -15.85 3.66
N LYS A 188 23.32 -16.78 3.00
CA LYS A 188 24.71 -17.12 3.32
C LYS A 188 25.68 -16.14 2.69
N ASP A 189 25.49 -15.83 1.40
CA ASP A 189 26.24 -14.80 0.69
C ASP A 189 25.29 -13.65 0.29
N PRO A 190 25.10 -12.64 1.17
CA PRO A 190 24.24 -11.51 0.88
C PRO A 190 24.92 -10.43 0.03
N VAL A 191 26.25 -10.43 -0.10
CA VAL A 191 27.01 -9.34 -0.74
C VAL A 191 26.67 -9.25 -2.22
N THR A 192 26.78 -10.37 -2.95
CA THR A 192 26.47 -10.45 -4.38
C THR A 192 25.06 -9.93 -4.70
N PRO A 193 23.96 -10.43 -4.08
CA PRO A 193 22.62 -9.91 -4.36
C PRO A 193 22.43 -8.46 -3.90
N ALA A 194 23.06 -8.01 -2.82
CA ALA A 194 22.97 -6.62 -2.39
C ALA A 194 23.59 -5.66 -3.43
N VAL A 195 24.76 -5.99 -3.97
CA VAL A 195 25.41 -5.21 -5.03
C VAL A 195 24.54 -5.20 -6.30
N LYS A 196 23.96 -6.35 -6.69
CA LYS A 196 23.01 -6.40 -7.83
C LYS A 196 21.79 -5.51 -7.62
N ILE A 197 21.20 -5.51 -6.41
CA ILE A 197 20.08 -4.62 -6.06
C ILE A 197 20.50 -3.16 -6.19
N LEU A 198 21.62 -2.76 -5.59
CA LEU A 198 22.12 -1.38 -5.67
C LEU A 198 22.36 -0.97 -7.12
N ARG A 199 22.95 -1.86 -7.94
CA ARG A 199 23.19 -1.62 -9.36
C ARG A 199 21.90 -1.39 -10.14
N SER A 200 20.92 -2.28 -9.97
CA SER A 200 19.62 -2.15 -10.64
C SER A 200 18.86 -0.90 -10.20
N ILE A 201 19.01 -0.49 -8.94
CA ILE A 201 18.37 0.73 -8.42
C ILE A 201 19.07 1.97 -8.94
N HIS A 202 20.40 2.02 -8.91
CA HIS A 202 21.18 3.15 -9.43
C HIS A 202 20.92 3.38 -10.92
N ALA A 203 20.75 2.30 -11.70
CA ALA A 203 20.42 2.39 -13.13
C ALA A 203 19.06 3.07 -13.41
N LEU A 204 18.10 2.99 -12.49
CA LEU A 204 16.75 3.55 -12.65
C LEU A 204 16.51 4.82 -11.81
N ASN A 205 17.28 5.00 -10.73
CA ASN A 205 17.14 6.06 -9.74
C ASN A 205 18.48 6.32 -9.07
N ARG A 206 19.31 7.15 -9.72
CA ARG A 206 20.67 7.48 -9.27
C ARG A 206 20.72 8.06 -7.85
N ASP A 207 19.68 8.80 -7.47
CA ASP A 207 19.59 9.48 -6.17
C ASP A 207 19.14 8.57 -5.02
N ALA A 208 18.62 7.37 -5.28
CA ALA A 208 18.04 6.52 -4.24
C ALA A 208 19.07 6.14 -3.15
N ILE A 209 20.28 5.77 -3.56
CA ILE A 209 21.38 5.39 -2.65
C ILE A 209 21.81 6.61 -1.83
N ARG A 210 22.01 7.76 -2.49
CA ARG A 210 22.37 9.02 -1.84
C ARG A 210 21.34 9.49 -0.83
N ARG A 211 20.05 9.45 -1.19
CA ARG A 211 18.98 9.88 -0.28
C ARG A 211 18.91 9.03 0.98
N LEU A 212 18.99 7.70 0.83
CA LEU A 212 18.82 6.77 1.94
C LEU A 212 20.08 6.65 2.80
N TYR A 213 21.25 6.41 2.18
CA TYR A 213 22.49 6.10 2.89
C TYR A 213 23.49 7.26 2.99
N LYS A 214 23.21 8.40 2.35
CA LYS A 214 24.12 9.56 2.28
C LYS A 214 25.47 9.21 1.64
N VAL A 215 25.46 8.28 0.69
CA VAL A 215 26.58 7.85 -0.15
C VAL A 215 26.35 8.38 -1.56
N ASP A 216 27.27 9.19 -2.06
CA ASP A 216 27.19 9.74 -3.42
C ASP A 216 28.04 8.89 -4.36
N VAL A 217 27.39 8.24 -5.32
CA VAL A 217 28.06 7.33 -6.26
C VAL A 217 28.29 7.99 -7.62
N GLY A 218 27.67 9.15 -7.90
CA GLY A 218 27.79 9.86 -9.16
C GLY A 218 27.53 8.97 -10.39
N GLU A 219 28.53 8.86 -11.26
CA GLU A 219 28.53 8.00 -12.45
C GLU A 219 29.34 6.71 -12.29
N ALA A 220 29.94 6.48 -11.12
CA ALA A 220 30.79 5.32 -10.90
C ALA A 220 29.98 4.01 -10.95
N PRO A 221 30.60 2.89 -11.38
CA PRO A 221 29.95 1.60 -11.35
C PRO A 221 29.64 1.18 -9.90
N ILE A 222 28.48 0.54 -9.72
CA ILE A 222 28.10 -0.03 -8.43
C ILE A 222 28.79 -1.37 -8.23
N GLU A 223 29.65 -1.40 -7.22
CA GLU A 223 30.50 -2.53 -6.84
C GLU A 223 30.51 -2.71 -5.31
N GLU A 224 31.33 -3.65 -4.81
CA GLU A 224 31.46 -3.90 -3.36
C GLU A 224 31.97 -2.67 -2.60
N ASP A 225 32.75 -1.81 -3.23
CA ASP A 225 33.23 -0.56 -2.61
C ASP A 225 32.09 0.38 -2.25
N THR A 226 31.03 0.45 -3.07
CA THR A 226 29.80 1.18 -2.73
C THR A 226 29.15 0.61 -1.49
N LEU A 227 29.09 -0.72 -1.38
CA LEU A 227 28.54 -1.40 -0.21
C LEU A 227 29.40 -1.12 1.04
N ARG A 228 30.73 -1.12 0.90
CA ARG A 228 31.66 -0.77 1.98
C ARG A 228 31.44 0.66 2.47
N GLU A 229 31.24 1.61 1.56
CA GLU A 229 30.95 3.00 1.91
C GLU A 229 29.61 3.14 2.65
N ILE A 230 28.57 2.43 2.20
CA ILE A 230 27.29 2.36 2.92
C ILE A 230 27.50 1.84 4.34
N GLY A 231 28.28 0.76 4.51
CA GLY A 231 28.58 0.20 5.83
C GLY A 231 29.32 1.18 6.74
N ARG A 232 30.26 1.98 6.20
CA ARG A 232 30.90 3.08 6.94
C ARG A 232 29.89 4.14 7.38
N LYS A 233 29.01 4.61 6.48
CA LYS A 233 27.96 5.60 6.83
C LYS A 233 26.97 5.08 7.87
N LEU A 234 26.71 3.78 7.88
CA LEU A 234 25.86 3.12 8.86
C LEU A 234 26.58 2.76 10.17
N ASN A 235 27.89 3.01 10.28
CA ASN A 235 28.74 2.60 11.40
C ASN A 235 28.67 1.08 11.68
N TYR A 236 28.59 0.26 10.63
CA TYR A 236 28.64 -1.19 10.75
C TYR A 236 30.09 -1.65 10.65
N LEU A 237 30.80 -1.49 11.76
CA LEU A 237 32.22 -1.82 11.88
C LEU A 237 32.41 -3.05 12.76
N GLU A 238 33.37 -3.89 12.39
CA GLU A 238 33.86 -5.01 13.19
C GLU A 238 35.00 -4.57 14.12
N LYS A 239 35.46 -5.50 14.96
CA LYS A 239 36.67 -5.27 15.77
C LYS A 239 37.86 -5.08 14.82
N GLY A 240 38.53 -3.94 14.94
CA GLY A 240 39.62 -3.54 14.03
C GLY A 240 39.25 -2.42 13.05
N GLY A 241 37.99 -1.97 13.02
CA GLY A 241 37.57 -0.83 12.22
C GLY A 241 37.19 -1.15 10.77
N GLU A 242 37.31 -2.42 10.36
CA GLU A 242 36.82 -2.91 9.08
C GLU A 242 35.29 -2.94 9.02
N VAL A 243 34.72 -2.82 7.84
CA VAL A 243 33.26 -2.80 7.64
C VAL A 243 32.70 -4.22 7.67
N ASP A 244 31.65 -4.42 8.45
CA ASP A 244 30.84 -5.64 8.43
C ASP A 244 30.01 -5.70 7.13
N MET A 245 30.59 -6.31 6.10
CA MET A 245 29.99 -6.41 4.76
C MET A 245 28.72 -7.26 4.77
N GLU A 246 28.66 -8.32 5.58
CA GLU A 246 27.51 -9.22 5.64
C GLU A 246 26.28 -8.50 6.22
N ARG A 247 26.46 -7.81 7.36
CA ARG A 247 25.39 -7.01 7.99
C ARG A 247 24.95 -5.88 7.08
N THR A 248 25.88 -5.20 6.43
CA THR A 248 25.57 -4.11 5.50
C THR A 248 24.75 -4.61 4.32
N ALA A 249 25.16 -5.71 3.69
CA ALA A 249 24.44 -6.35 2.60
C ALA A 249 23.01 -6.77 3.01
N LYS A 250 22.86 -7.42 4.17
CA LYS A 250 21.55 -7.81 4.70
C LYS A 250 20.64 -6.61 4.96
N THR A 251 21.18 -5.49 5.45
CA THR A 251 20.42 -4.25 5.60
C THR A 251 19.98 -3.69 4.26
N VAL A 252 20.85 -3.66 3.25
CA VAL A 252 20.47 -3.21 1.89
C VAL A 252 19.34 -4.06 1.31
N ILE A 253 19.44 -5.39 1.41
CA ILE A 253 18.40 -6.31 0.96
C ILE A 253 17.09 -6.06 1.72
N LYS A 254 17.14 -5.89 3.04
CA LYS A 254 15.96 -5.59 3.86
C LYS A 254 15.30 -4.27 3.45
N ASP A 255 16.07 -3.21 3.30
CA ASP A 255 15.61 -1.88 2.92
C ASP A 255 14.93 -1.91 1.55
N TYR A 256 15.48 -2.69 0.62
CA TYR A 256 14.87 -2.95 -0.67
C TYR A 256 13.55 -3.73 -0.56
N LEU A 257 13.52 -4.84 0.20
CA LEU A 257 12.31 -5.65 0.35
C LEU A 257 11.16 -4.90 1.05
N GLU A 258 11.49 -3.97 1.95
CA GLU A 258 10.55 -3.08 2.65
C GLU A 258 10.08 -1.89 1.79
N GLY A 259 10.74 -1.64 0.66
CA GLY A 259 10.49 -0.50 -0.22
C GLY A 259 11.06 0.82 0.29
N ARG A 260 11.97 0.80 1.27
CA ARG A 260 12.74 1.99 1.69
C ARG A 260 13.77 2.38 0.64
N LEU A 261 14.39 1.38 0.04
CA LEU A 261 15.21 1.51 -1.17
C LEU A 261 14.38 1.00 -2.36
N ASN A 262 14.17 1.84 -3.38
CA ASN A 262 13.21 1.54 -4.46
C ASN A 262 13.71 2.01 -5.82
N TYR A 263 13.29 1.31 -6.88
CA TYR A 263 13.64 1.66 -8.27
C TYR A 263 13.05 2.99 -8.73
N TYR A 264 11.96 3.44 -8.11
CA TYR A 264 11.17 4.57 -8.59
C TYR A 264 10.99 5.63 -7.52
N ASP A 265 11.02 6.88 -7.94
CA ASP A 265 10.64 8.02 -7.11
C ASP A 265 9.13 8.20 -7.12
N VAL A 266 8.49 7.52 -6.16
CA VAL A 266 7.04 7.63 -5.99
C VAL A 266 6.75 8.61 -4.87
N LYS A 267 6.36 9.82 -5.27
CA LYS A 267 5.63 10.70 -4.36
C LYS A 267 4.27 10.05 -4.17
N LEU A 268 4.08 9.39 -3.04
CA LEU A 268 2.73 9.04 -2.59
C LEU A 268 2.00 10.36 -2.46
N LYS A 269 1.23 10.75 -3.49
CA LYS A 269 0.20 11.76 -3.33
C LYS A 269 -0.65 11.21 -2.18
N GLY A 270 -0.54 11.85 -1.03
CA GLY A 270 -1.54 11.67 0.01
C GLY A 270 -2.85 11.84 -0.72
N TYR A 271 -3.76 10.88 -0.62
CA TYR A 271 -5.14 11.15 -0.98
C TYR A 271 -5.76 12.06 0.10
N GLY A 272 -5.03 13.11 0.53
CA GLY A 272 -5.65 14.38 0.82
C GLY A 272 -6.00 14.93 -0.55
N GLN A 273 -7.23 14.65 -0.98
CA GLN A 273 -7.78 15.31 -2.14
C GLN A 273 -7.57 16.82 -1.97
N GLU A 274 -6.68 17.41 -2.76
CA GLU A 274 -6.86 18.79 -3.17
C GLU A 274 -8.22 18.82 -3.85
N ARG A 275 -9.18 19.40 -3.15
CA ARG A 275 -10.53 19.67 -3.59
C ARG A 275 -10.72 21.12 -3.27
N GLU A 276 -10.95 21.95 -4.28
CA GLU A 276 -11.53 23.27 -4.09
C GLU A 276 -12.76 23.11 -3.18
N ASP A 277 -12.74 23.58 -1.93
CA ASP A 277 -12.47 24.90 -1.34
C ASP A 277 -13.69 25.84 -1.35
N ASN A 278 -14.83 25.45 -1.97
CA ASN A 278 -16.04 26.26 -1.82
C ASN A 278 -16.76 25.91 -0.50
N ILE A 279 -16.30 26.53 0.57
CA ILE A 279 -17.00 26.62 1.85
C ILE A 279 -17.84 27.90 1.94
N ASP A 280 -17.99 28.67 0.86
CA ASP A 280 -18.66 29.99 0.88
C ASP A 280 -20.12 29.87 1.29
N PHE A 281 -20.78 28.75 0.92
CA PHE A 281 -22.15 28.46 1.37
C PHE A 281 -22.26 28.25 2.90
N ILE A 282 -21.16 27.99 3.59
CA ILE A 282 -21.09 27.88 5.06
C ILE A 282 -20.65 29.22 5.64
N VAL A 283 -19.56 29.80 5.11
CA VAL A 283 -18.93 31.01 5.62
C VAL A 283 -19.81 32.25 5.45
N LYS A 284 -20.73 32.27 4.48
CA LYS A 284 -21.75 33.34 4.36
C LYS A 284 -22.57 33.55 5.64
N HIS A 285 -22.70 32.52 6.47
CA HIS A 285 -23.43 32.61 7.75
C HIS A 285 -22.57 33.14 8.91
N LEU A 286 -21.28 33.41 8.67
CA LEU A 286 -20.31 33.87 9.66
C LEU A 286 -19.89 35.33 9.47
N GLN A 287 -20.36 36.01 8.41
CA GLN A 287 -19.93 37.38 8.08
C GLN A 287 -20.23 38.38 9.20
N ASP A 288 -21.38 38.24 9.87
CA ASP A 288 -21.80 39.09 10.99
C ASP A 288 -21.76 38.35 12.34
N PHE A 289 -21.06 37.21 12.41
CA PHE A 289 -20.99 36.40 13.64
C PHE A 289 -19.86 36.93 14.56
N PRO A 290 -20.16 37.37 15.80
CA PRO A 290 -19.18 38.06 16.63
C PRO A 290 -18.11 37.14 17.26
N PHE A 291 -18.29 35.82 17.24
CA PHE A 291 -17.41 34.86 17.91
C PHE A 291 -16.64 33.97 16.92
N VAL A 292 -16.10 34.55 15.84
CA VAL A 292 -15.34 33.80 14.83
C VAL A 292 -14.01 33.24 15.34
N GLU A 293 -13.50 33.76 16.45
CA GLU A 293 -12.31 33.25 17.13
C GLU A 293 -12.59 31.95 17.93
N ASP A 294 -13.86 31.62 18.20
CA ASP A 294 -14.20 30.39 18.92
C ASP A 294 -14.83 29.35 18.00
N ALA A 295 -14.11 28.25 17.76
CA ALA A 295 -14.61 27.12 16.99
C ALA A 295 -15.92 26.56 17.57
N TYR A 296 -16.09 26.53 18.90
CA TYR A 296 -17.30 26.02 19.54
C TYR A 296 -18.50 26.94 19.29
N GLY A 297 -18.30 28.26 19.43
CA GLY A 297 -19.24 29.29 19.03
C GLY A 297 -19.68 29.17 17.57
N ILE A 298 -18.73 29.06 16.65
CA ILE A 298 -19.01 28.86 15.22
C ILE A 298 -19.86 27.60 14.99
N VAL A 299 -19.47 26.47 15.59
CA VAL A 299 -20.20 25.22 15.42
C VAL A 299 -21.65 25.37 15.90
N THR A 300 -21.84 25.90 17.10
CA THR A 300 -23.18 26.07 17.70
C THR A 300 -24.07 26.98 16.85
N HIS A 301 -23.50 28.08 16.33
CA HIS A 301 -24.20 28.98 15.41
C HIS A 301 -24.62 28.28 14.11
N LEU A 302 -23.70 27.54 13.48
CA LEU A 302 -23.96 26.82 12.23
C LEU A 302 -24.94 25.64 12.40
N GLU A 303 -25.03 25.03 13.58
CA GLU A 303 -26.04 24.01 13.88
C GLU A 303 -27.48 24.57 13.80
N GLY A 304 -27.66 25.84 14.14
CA GLY A 304 -28.95 26.55 14.05
C GLY A 304 -29.36 26.93 12.62
N VAL A 305 -28.47 26.80 11.63
CA VAL A 305 -28.75 27.21 10.25
C VAL A 305 -29.53 26.10 9.51
N GLU A 306 -30.84 26.31 9.34
CA GLU A 306 -31.73 25.33 8.69
C GLU A 306 -31.28 24.93 7.27
N GLU A 307 -30.76 25.88 6.49
CA GLU A 307 -30.28 25.65 5.12
C GLU A 307 -29.20 24.55 5.12
N LEU A 308 -28.21 24.65 6.01
CA LEU A 308 -27.12 23.68 6.16
C LEU A 308 -27.64 22.31 6.62
N GLY A 309 -28.69 22.30 7.45
CA GLY A 309 -29.37 21.07 7.89
C GLY A 309 -30.06 20.30 6.76
N ARG A 310 -30.56 21.02 5.74
CA ARG A 310 -31.30 20.44 4.60
C ARG A 310 -30.39 19.98 3.45
N LEU A 311 -29.13 20.44 3.42
CA LEU A 311 -28.18 20.07 2.37
C LEU A 311 -27.89 18.56 2.33
N LYS A 312 -27.98 17.97 1.13
CA LYS A 312 -27.57 16.58 0.87
C LYS A 312 -26.13 16.53 0.39
N ILE A 313 -25.19 16.49 1.32
CA ILE A 313 -23.76 16.38 1.02
C ILE A 313 -23.41 14.94 0.61
N LYS A 314 -23.28 14.70 -0.70
CA LYS A 314 -22.86 13.38 -1.24
C LYS A 314 -21.38 13.07 -0.95
N ARG A 315 -20.55 14.10 -0.77
CA ARG A 315 -19.10 13.99 -0.54
C ARG A 315 -18.64 15.14 0.38
N PRO A 316 -17.77 14.90 1.38
CA PRO A 316 -17.36 15.96 2.30
C PRO A 316 -16.62 17.10 1.62
N VAL A 317 -16.82 18.31 2.14
CA VAL A 317 -16.19 19.58 1.74
C VAL A 317 -15.14 19.95 2.78
N LEU A 318 -14.02 20.53 2.34
CA LEU A 318 -12.93 21.03 3.17
C LEU A 318 -12.43 22.34 2.56
N GLY A 319 -12.13 23.33 3.38
CA GLY A 319 -11.58 24.61 2.92
C GLY A 319 -11.29 25.55 4.08
N SER A 320 -10.79 26.74 3.77
CA SER A 320 -10.56 27.81 4.74
C SER A 320 -10.94 29.18 4.19
N ARG A 321 -11.39 30.08 5.06
CA ARG A 321 -11.63 31.50 4.76
C ARG A 321 -11.11 32.38 5.88
N GLU A 322 -10.69 33.56 5.51
CA GLU A 322 -10.33 34.65 6.41
C GLU A 322 -11.60 35.45 6.73
N ILE A 323 -11.87 35.67 8.01
CA ILE A 323 -12.99 36.48 8.50
C ILE A 323 -12.43 37.43 9.55
N GLY A 324 -12.34 38.71 9.22
CA GLY A 324 -11.51 39.64 9.99
C GLY A 324 -10.04 39.18 9.95
N ASP A 325 -9.39 39.14 11.10
CA ASP A 325 -7.99 38.67 11.23
C ASP A 325 -7.88 37.15 11.50
N THR A 326 -9.02 36.45 11.52
CA THR A 326 -9.09 35.02 11.90
C THR A 326 -9.19 34.10 10.68
N GLN A 327 -8.41 33.02 10.67
CA GLN A 327 -8.55 31.93 9.69
C GLN A 327 -9.50 30.85 10.22
N VAL A 328 -10.61 30.65 9.51
CA VAL A 328 -11.59 29.59 9.79
C VAL A 328 -11.41 28.45 8.80
N VAL A 329 -11.13 27.25 9.30
CA VAL A 329 -10.97 26.01 8.53
C VAL A 329 -12.16 25.09 8.80
N ILE A 330 -12.88 24.67 7.75
CA ILE A 330 -14.12 23.89 7.90
C ILE A 330 -14.03 22.56 7.16
N SER A 331 -14.39 21.46 7.84
CA SER A 331 -14.69 20.17 7.23
C SER A 331 -16.18 19.82 7.43
N PHE A 332 -16.93 19.67 6.35
CA PHE A 332 -18.38 19.49 6.36
C PHE A 332 -18.84 18.23 5.63
N GLY A 333 -19.75 17.46 6.22
CA GLY A 333 -20.34 16.25 5.64
C GLY A 333 -19.55 14.95 5.88
N GLU A 334 -18.70 14.92 6.91
CA GLU A 334 -17.83 13.77 7.19
C GLU A 334 -18.56 12.53 7.75
N LYS A 335 -17.98 11.35 7.48
CA LYS A 335 -18.49 10.07 8.01
C LYS A 335 -18.22 9.87 9.51
N SER A 336 -17.21 10.54 10.05
CA SER A 336 -16.87 10.53 11.47
C SER A 336 -16.18 11.84 11.86
N TYR A 337 -16.26 12.20 13.14
CA TYR A 337 -15.58 13.38 13.67
C TYR A 337 -14.06 13.26 13.60
N ASP A 338 -13.51 12.08 13.86
CA ASP A 338 -12.05 11.86 13.76
C ASP A 338 -11.52 12.06 12.34
N SER A 339 -12.33 11.74 11.33
CA SER A 339 -11.99 12.01 9.92
C SER A 339 -11.95 13.51 9.65
N GLY A 340 -12.96 14.25 10.11
CA GLY A 340 -13.02 15.71 9.94
C GLY A 340 -11.90 16.42 10.68
N ARG A 341 -11.63 16.06 11.94
CA ARG A 341 -10.56 16.65 12.76
C ARG A 341 -9.20 16.48 12.11
N LYS A 342 -8.85 15.25 11.68
CA LYS A 342 -7.58 14.99 10.99
C LYS A 342 -7.43 15.84 9.73
N LYS A 343 -8.51 16.02 8.97
CA LYS A 343 -8.50 16.83 7.75
C LYS A 343 -8.33 18.33 8.03
N VAL A 344 -8.98 18.85 9.07
CA VAL A 344 -8.82 20.23 9.52
C VAL A 344 -7.36 20.47 9.94
N GLU A 345 -6.80 19.61 10.79
CA GLU A 345 -5.41 19.70 11.26
C GLU A 345 -4.39 19.57 10.09
N GLU A 346 -4.60 18.63 9.17
CA GLU A 346 -3.73 18.43 8.00
C GLU A 346 -3.83 19.62 7.02
N TYR A 347 -5.03 20.14 6.78
CA TYR A 347 -5.26 21.28 5.90
C TYR A 347 -4.62 22.55 6.47
N ALA A 348 -4.81 22.83 7.76
CA ALA A 348 -4.22 23.97 8.43
C ALA A 348 -2.68 23.92 8.36
N ARG A 349 -2.07 22.78 8.68
CA ARG A 349 -0.62 22.57 8.54
C ARG A 349 -0.13 22.84 7.12
N ARG A 350 -0.88 22.42 6.10
CA ARG A 350 -0.52 22.63 4.69
C ARG A 350 -0.64 24.09 4.26
N LYS A 351 -1.54 24.86 4.87
CA LYS A 351 -1.78 26.28 4.57
C LYS A 351 -1.03 27.23 5.52
N ASN A 352 -0.15 26.70 6.37
CA ASN A 352 0.52 27.45 7.43
C ASN A 352 -0.47 28.23 8.30
N ILE A 353 -1.53 27.55 8.77
CA ILE A 353 -2.48 28.10 9.73
C ILE A 353 -2.19 27.44 11.09
N GLU A 354 -1.85 28.24 12.09
CA GLU A 354 -1.68 27.79 13.47
C GLU A 354 -3.04 27.75 14.17
N LEU A 355 -3.59 26.55 14.33
CA LEU A 355 -4.89 26.36 14.98
C LEU A 355 -4.77 26.46 16.50
N TYR A 356 -5.53 27.36 17.11
CA TYR A 356 -5.66 27.47 18.56
C TYR A 356 -7.00 26.94 19.09
N SER A 357 -8.02 26.79 18.24
CA SER A 357 -9.33 26.24 18.62
C SER A 357 -9.87 25.24 17.60
N ILE A 358 -10.45 24.13 18.06
CA ILE A 358 -11.08 23.11 17.20
C ILE A 358 -12.35 22.57 17.88
N ALA A 359 -13.46 22.59 17.16
CA ALA A 359 -14.74 22.06 17.63
C ALA A 359 -15.43 21.18 16.57
N LYS A 360 -16.44 20.42 17.02
CA LYS A 360 -17.20 19.50 16.18
C LYS A 360 -18.68 19.59 16.49
N GLY A 361 -19.53 19.43 15.48
CA GLY A 361 -20.99 19.48 15.64
C GLY A 361 -21.73 18.86 14.45
N LYS A 362 -22.98 19.23 14.25
CA LYS A 362 -23.84 18.61 13.25
C LYS A 362 -24.96 19.53 12.75
N CYS A 363 -24.90 19.90 11.48
CA CYS A 363 -26.02 20.58 10.80
C CYS A 363 -26.94 19.50 10.19
N GLY A 364 -28.06 19.20 10.85
CA GLY A 364 -29.01 18.17 10.41
C GLY A 364 -28.38 16.76 10.38
N ARG A 365 -28.11 16.23 9.18
CA ARG A 365 -27.42 14.93 8.98
C ARG A 365 -25.92 15.06 8.71
N ASN A 366 -25.44 16.28 8.44
CA ASN A 366 -24.06 16.55 8.06
C ASN A 366 -23.22 16.83 9.30
N ARG A 367 -22.14 16.08 9.50
CA ARG A 367 -21.16 16.38 10.56
C ARG A 367 -20.29 17.55 10.12
N ILE A 368 -20.02 18.47 11.03
CA ILE A 368 -19.10 19.59 10.81
C ILE A 368 -17.95 19.51 11.83
N VAL A 369 -16.75 19.86 11.39
CA VAL A 369 -15.58 20.12 12.24
C VAL A 369 -15.01 21.46 11.81
N VAL A 370 -14.79 22.34 12.77
CA VAL A 370 -14.26 23.69 12.55
C VAL A 370 -12.96 23.81 13.31
N GLY A 371 -11.92 24.31 12.65
CA GLY A 371 -10.70 24.79 13.27
C GLY A 371 -10.59 26.29 13.08
N VAL A 372 -10.09 26.99 14.09
CA VAL A 372 -9.84 28.42 14.08
C VAL A 372 -8.37 28.67 14.43
N GLY A 373 -7.74 29.59 13.71
CA GLY A 373 -6.32 29.88 13.84
C GLY A 373 -5.90 31.17 13.16
N GLU A 374 -4.59 31.40 13.15
CA GLU A 374 -3.93 32.55 12.51
C GLU A 374 -2.89 32.07 11.50
N ARG A 375 -2.43 32.95 10.61
CA ARG A 375 -1.42 32.65 9.58
C ARG A 375 -0.03 33.13 9.95
#